data_AF-A0AAU2NCQ2-F1
#
_entry.id   AF-A0AAU2NCQ2-F1
#
_cell.length_a   1.000
_cell.length_b   1.000
_cell.length_c   1.000
_cell.angle_alpha   90.00
_cell.angle_beta   90.00
_cell.angle_gamma   90.00
#
_symmetry.space_group_name_H-M   'P 1'
#
loop_
_entity.id
_entity.type
_entity.pdbx_description
1 polymer ?
#
loop_
_entity_poly.entity_id
_entity_poly.type
_entity_poly.pdbx_seq_one_letter_code
_entity_poly.pdbx_strand_id
1 'polypeptide(L)'
;MPKNPPESMQHHLRQRLNRHARERWPQVNAVTVRFRAGFAYVGAEFPGEQIIPLCRLRFTGVLHTWGFALYLASNDSYQDNILPTGLPAGSPEEALDCAGNLYLNTPAPGTSGLIRVPAGLVVLVGPPASGKTSFVRALIARRQIEEEAVVSSDEIRAELFGTSPAEADSEAADARIFEERDRRIVARLAAGHSAVAESTNVTPQARARLIAIARRFNAPVTMLRFDPDVTDLLQQHAGRGRTDVTATDVRAYAAIMARHAATDQLRSEGATAVHDVPGRRQGTTPAEAAARFSFV
;
A
#
# COMPACT_ATOMS: atom_id res chain seq x y z
N MET A 1 28.31 13.86 31.64
CA MET A 1 26.97 13.52 31.12
C MET A 1 26.45 14.68 30.30
N PRO A 2 25.89 14.46 29.10
CA PRO A 2 25.33 15.56 28.31
C PRO A 2 24.16 16.19 29.08
N LYS A 3 24.20 17.51 29.23
CA LYS A 3 23.14 18.27 29.89
C LYS A 3 21.96 18.40 28.94
N ASN A 4 20.75 18.42 29.49
CA ASN A 4 19.58 18.77 28.69
C ASN A 4 19.78 20.18 28.08
N PRO A 5 19.27 20.43 26.88
CA PRO A 5 19.28 21.77 26.30
C PRO A 5 18.48 22.74 27.18
N PRO A 6 18.77 24.05 27.13
CA PRO A 6 17.97 25.08 27.81
C PRO A 6 16.48 24.97 27.47
N GLU A 7 15.61 25.34 28.41
CA GLU A 7 14.15 25.20 28.24
C GLU A 7 13.60 25.91 27.00
N SER A 8 14.16 27.07 26.65
CA SER A 8 13.81 27.79 25.42
C SER A 8 14.07 26.97 24.15
N MET A 9 15.20 26.24 24.11
CA MET A 9 15.52 25.33 23.01
C MET A 9 14.63 24.09 23.01
N GLN A 10 14.29 23.56 24.19
CA GLN A 10 13.34 22.45 24.31
C GLN A 10 11.96 22.83 23.76
N HIS A 11 11.49 24.04 24.09
CA HIS A 11 10.24 24.58 23.59
C HIS A 11 10.29 24.78 22.07
N HIS A 12 11.38 25.38 21.57
CA HIS A 12 11.57 25.60 20.14
C HIS A 12 11.64 24.30 19.34
N LEU A 13 12.32 23.27 19.86
CA LEU A 13 12.38 21.93 19.23
C LEU A 13 10.98 21.32 19.12
N ARG A 14 10.19 21.36 20.20
CA ARG A 14 8.79 20.87 20.19
C ARG A 14 7.96 21.57 19.12
N GLN A 15 8.05 22.90 19.04
CA GLN A 15 7.32 23.68 18.04
C GLN A 15 7.71 23.30 16.61
N ARG A 16 9.01 23.21 16.34
CA ARG A 16 9.56 22.83 15.02
C ARG A 16 9.07 21.47 14.57
N LEU A 17 9.25 20.44 15.41
CA LEU A 17 8.83 19.07 15.09
C LEU A 17 7.31 18.95 14.93
N ASN A 18 6.51 19.62 15.77
CA ASN A 18 5.06 19.59 15.62
C ASN A 18 4.58 20.34 14.37
N ARG A 19 5.20 21.47 14.01
CA ARG A 19 4.88 22.18 12.76
C ARG A 19 5.18 21.30 11.55
N HIS A 20 6.39 20.74 11.50
CA HIS A 20 6.81 19.84 10.41
C HIS A 20 5.91 18.60 10.30
N ALA A 21 5.55 18.00 11.44
CA ALA A 21 4.68 16.84 11.47
C ALA A 21 3.26 17.14 10.96
N ARG A 22 2.68 18.31 11.26
CA ARG A 22 1.36 18.69 10.73
C ARG A 22 1.34 18.82 9.21
N GLU A 23 2.44 19.28 8.63
CA GLU A 23 2.58 19.42 7.18
C GLU A 23 2.75 18.05 6.50
N ARG A 24 3.44 17.11 7.15
CA ARG A 24 3.86 15.84 6.53
C ARG A 24 3.00 14.63 6.89
N TRP A 25 2.46 14.56 8.10
CA TRP A 25 1.58 13.49 8.59
C TRP A 25 0.33 14.06 9.26
N PRO A 26 -0.69 14.49 8.48
CA PRO A 26 -1.92 15.05 9.03
C PRO A 26 -2.69 14.14 10.00
N GLN A 27 -2.42 12.83 9.96
CA GLN A 27 -3.02 11.83 10.85
C GLN A 27 -2.41 11.81 12.28
N VAL A 28 -1.24 12.42 12.49
CA VAL A 28 -0.60 12.49 13.80
C VAL A 28 -1.16 13.69 14.57
N ASN A 29 -1.76 13.45 15.74
CA ASN A 29 -2.34 14.50 16.58
C ASN A 29 -1.24 15.45 17.10
N ALA A 30 -0.15 14.88 17.58
CA ALA A 30 1.02 15.62 18.06
C ALA A 30 2.30 14.78 18.00
N VAL A 31 3.43 15.46 17.90
CA VAL A 31 4.75 14.88 18.20
C VAL A 31 5.10 15.20 19.64
N THR A 32 5.24 14.16 20.45
CA THR A 32 5.69 14.27 21.85
C THR A 32 7.20 14.29 21.91
N VAL A 33 7.76 15.19 22.74
CA VAL A 33 9.21 15.30 22.93
C VAL A 33 9.53 15.39 24.42
N ARG A 34 10.17 14.33 24.93
CA ARG A 34 10.60 14.21 26.33
C ARG A 34 12.11 14.32 26.44
N PHE A 35 12.60 15.13 27.38
CA PHE A 35 14.04 15.32 27.56
C PHE A 35 14.55 14.55 28.77
N ARG A 36 15.60 13.76 28.59
CA ARG A 36 16.28 13.04 29.66
C ARG A 36 17.76 12.88 29.33
N ALA A 37 18.63 13.23 30.28
CA ALA A 37 20.07 13.01 30.22
C ALA A 37 20.74 13.48 28.90
N GLY A 38 20.35 14.64 28.36
CA GLY A 38 20.93 15.21 27.15
C GLY A 38 20.33 14.68 25.84
N PHE A 39 19.25 13.89 25.92
CA PHE A 39 18.53 13.37 24.78
C PHE A 39 17.09 13.89 24.74
N ALA A 40 16.60 14.11 23.53
CA ALA A 40 15.19 14.30 23.23
C ALA A 40 14.63 12.99 22.66
N TYR A 41 13.66 12.40 23.36
CA TYR A 41 12.93 11.22 22.93
C TYR A 41 11.68 11.67 22.20
N VAL A 42 11.58 11.32 20.92
CA VAL A 42 10.53 11.76 20.01
C VAL A 42 9.59 10.60 19.75
N GLY A 43 8.29 10.85 19.92
CA GLY A 43 7.23 9.89 19.61
C GLY A 43 6.03 10.57 18.98
N ALA A 44 5.23 9.81 18.23
CA ALA A 44 3.97 10.28 17.65
C ALA A 44 2.78 9.87 18.51
N GLU A 45 1.85 10.81 18.65
CA GLU A 45 0.55 10.60 19.30
C GLU A 45 -0.54 10.54 18.22
N PHE A 46 -1.36 9.49 18.26
CA PHE A 46 -2.51 9.31 17.37
C PHE A 46 -3.83 9.42 18.16
N PRO A 47 -4.95 9.77 17.53
CA PRO A 47 -6.25 9.83 18.20
C PRO A 47 -6.65 8.47 18.80
N GLY A 48 -6.67 8.38 20.13
CA GLY A 48 -7.12 7.18 20.86
C GLY A 48 -6.10 6.03 20.96
N GLU A 49 -4.87 6.19 20.46
CA GLU A 49 -3.81 5.19 20.55
C GLU A 49 -2.69 5.61 21.53
N GLN A 50 -1.87 4.64 21.94
CA GLN A 50 -0.67 4.86 22.74
C GLN A 50 0.43 5.57 21.92
N ILE A 51 1.33 6.32 22.57
CA ILE A 51 2.44 7.03 21.91
C ILE A 51 3.38 6.03 21.21
N ILE A 52 3.59 6.19 19.90
CA ILE A 52 4.52 5.39 19.11
C ILE A 52 5.92 6.01 19.20
N PRO A 53 6.95 5.31 19.72
CA PRO A 53 8.32 5.82 19.73
C PRO A 53 8.91 5.88 18.32
N LEU A 54 9.65 6.95 17.99
CA LEU A 54 10.18 7.17 16.64
C LEU A 54 11.71 7.24 16.62
N CYS A 55 12.28 8.19 17.36
CA CYS A 55 13.71 8.42 17.37
C CYS A 55 14.15 9.11 18.64
N ARG A 56 15.46 9.10 18.86
CA ARG A 56 16.12 9.82 19.94
C ARG A 56 17.15 10.76 19.35
N LEU A 57 17.04 12.03 19.69
CA LEU A 57 17.94 13.09 19.25
C LEU A 57 18.92 13.42 20.37
N ARG A 58 20.22 13.30 20.10
CA ARG A 58 21.29 13.67 21.03
C ARG A 58 21.62 15.15 20.88
N PHE A 59 21.51 15.89 21.98
CA PHE A 59 21.94 17.28 22.00
C PHE A 59 23.47 17.36 21.98
N THR A 60 24.01 18.12 21.02
CA THR A 60 25.45 18.29 20.79
C THR A 60 25.96 19.68 21.20
N GLY A 61 25.07 20.56 21.68
CA GLY A 61 25.40 21.96 22.03
C GLY A 61 24.94 22.98 20.99
N VAL A 62 24.48 22.54 19.81
CA VAL A 62 23.97 23.42 18.74
C VAL A 62 22.48 23.21 18.48
N LEU A 63 21.79 24.27 18.04
CA LEU A 63 20.33 24.28 17.89
C LEU A 63 19.83 23.44 16.70
N HIS A 64 20.60 23.41 15.61
CA HIS A 64 20.14 22.90 14.32
C HIS A 64 20.66 21.51 13.96
N THR A 65 21.60 20.95 14.72
CA THR A 65 22.24 19.67 14.37
C THR A 65 22.24 18.73 15.56
N TRP A 66 21.55 17.60 15.41
CA TRP A 66 21.32 16.64 16.47
C TRP A 66 21.80 15.27 16.05
N GLY A 67 22.45 14.54 16.96
CA GLY A 67 22.81 13.15 16.71
C GLY A 67 21.55 12.30 16.62
N PHE A 68 21.48 11.39 15.65
CA PHE A 68 20.28 10.63 15.35
C PHE A 68 20.39 9.17 15.79
N ALA A 69 19.39 8.70 16.53
CA ALA A 69 19.17 7.29 16.78
C ALA A 69 17.73 6.91 16.42
N LEU A 70 17.57 5.83 15.68
CA LEU A 70 16.28 5.27 15.30
C LEU A 70 15.76 4.36 16.42
N TYR A 71 14.46 4.44 16.72
CA TYR A 71 13.82 3.44 17.58
C TYR A 71 13.70 2.12 16.82
N LEU A 72 13.98 0.98 17.46
CA LEU A 72 13.77 -0.35 16.88
C LEU A 72 12.75 -1.12 17.71
N ALA A 73 11.58 -1.37 17.12
CA ALA A 73 10.50 -2.09 17.78
C ALA A 73 10.83 -3.55 18.12
N SER A 74 11.79 -4.17 17.42
CA SER A 74 12.18 -5.57 17.63
C SER A 74 12.82 -5.84 18.99
N ASN A 75 13.41 -4.82 19.61
CA ASN A 75 14.12 -4.95 20.88
C ASN A 75 13.90 -3.76 21.82
N ASP A 76 12.87 -2.95 21.55
CA ASP A 76 12.47 -1.77 22.34
C ASP A 76 13.66 -0.88 22.71
N SER A 77 14.50 -0.54 21.72
CA SER A 77 15.74 0.22 21.93
C SER A 77 15.95 1.33 20.91
N TYR A 78 16.83 2.27 21.23
CA TYR A 78 17.26 3.33 20.31
C TYR A 78 18.69 3.04 19.86
N GLN A 79 18.89 2.90 18.56
CA GLN A 79 20.20 2.63 17.97
C GLN A 79 20.65 3.80 17.10
N ASP A 80 21.89 4.24 17.29
CA ASP A 80 22.49 5.29 16.48
C ASP A 80 22.44 4.87 15.00
N ASN A 81 22.01 5.79 14.12
CA ASN A 81 21.73 5.47 12.73
C ASN A 81 22.14 6.63 11.80
N ILE A 82 22.20 6.36 10.50
CA ILE A 82 22.62 7.31 9.47
C ILE A 82 21.38 7.89 8.78
N LEU A 83 21.33 9.21 8.65
CA LEU A 83 20.29 9.92 7.91
C LEU A 83 20.45 9.67 6.39
N PRO A 84 19.41 9.90 5.57
CA PRO A 84 19.51 9.77 4.10
C PRO A 84 20.62 10.62 3.46
N THR A 85 21.07 11.67 4.14
CA THR A 85 22.23 12.49 3.76
C THR A 85 23.58 11.77 3.87
N GLY A 86 23.62 10.58 4.48
CA GLY A 86 24.83 9.82 4.76
C GLY A 86 25.52 10.20 6.07
N LEU A 87 24.93 11.11 6.87
CA LEU A 87 25.52 11.61 8.11
C LEU A 87 24.81 11.06 9.36
N PRO A 88 25.52 10.86 10.49
CA PRO A 88 24.93 10.40 11.77
C PRO A 88 24.20 11.51 12.54
N ALA A 89 24.15 12.72 11.97
CA ALA A 89 23.53 13.88 12.58
C ALA A 89 22.99 14.81 11.49
N GLY A 90 21.94 15.55 11.83
CA GLY A 90 21.28 16.48 10.92
C GLY A 90 20.25 17.32 11.66
N SER A 91 19.37 17.96 10.91
CA SER A 91 18.27 18.70 11.50
C SER A 91 17.28 17.76 12.22
N PRO A 92 16.59 18.25 13.27
CA PRO A 92 15.51 17.51 13.90
C PRO A 92 14.43 17.05 12.92
N GLU A 93 14.11 17.88 11.92
CA GLU A 93 13.11 17.59 10.90
C GLU A 93 13.56 16.46 9.97
N GLU A 94 14.81 16.44 9.51
CA GLU A 94 15.36 15.33 8.73
C GLU A 94 15.36 14.01 9.53
N ALA A 95 15.68 14.08 10.82
CA ALA A 95 15.63 12.92 11.71
C ALA A 95 14.20 12.42 11.93
N LEU A 96 13.24 13.35 12.05
CA LEU A 96 11.82 13.03 12.11
C LEU A 96 11.32 12.44 10.80
N ASP A 97 11.76 12.94 9.65
CA ASP A 97 11.45 12.38 8.32
C ASP A 97 11.97 10.96 8.17
N CYS A 98 13.22 10.73 8.57
CA CYS A 98 13.82 9.40 8.52
C CYS A 98 13.01 8.37 9.34
N ALA A 99 12.69 8.68 10.60
CA ALA A 99 11.94 7.78 11.47
C ALA A 99 10.44 7.70 11.12
N GLY A 100 9.83 8.85 10.82
CA GLY A 100 8.42 8.96 10.48
C GLY A 100 8.08 8.28 9.16
N ASN A 101 8.98 8.31 8.17
CA ASN A 101 8.76 7.58 6.93
C ASN A 101 8.71 6.05 7.13
N LEU A 102 9.32 5.53 8.19
CA LEU A 102 9.30 4.11 8.53
C LEU A 102 8.05 3.75 9.35
N TYR A 103 7.76 4.53 10.40
CA TYR A 103 6.73 4.18 11.39
C TYR A 103 5.36 4.82 11.14
N LEU A 104 5.32 6.03 10.56
CA LEU A 104 4.09 6.82 10.40
C LEU A 104 3.48 6.71 9.00
N ASN A 105 4.25 6.23 8.02
CA ASN A 105 3.75 5.88 6.69
C ASN A 105 3.20 4.46 6.62
N THR A 106 3.35 3.68 7.69
CA THR A 106 2.62 2.43 7.86
C THR A 106 1.25 2.81 8.43
N PRO A 107 0.12 2.58 7.73
CA PRO A 107 -1.17 2.85 8.31
C PRO A 107 -1.31 2.00 9.58
N ALA A 108 -1.54 2.66 10.72
CA ALA A 108 -1.83 1.96 11.96
C ALA A 108 -3.07 1.07 11.74
N PRO A 109 -3.09 -0.15 12.30
CA PRO A 109 -4.27 -0.99 12.23
C PRO A 109 -5.38 -0.37 13.11
N GLY A 110 -6.15 0.56 12.54
CA GLY A 110 -7.31 1.15 13.23
C GLY A 110 -7.63 2.61 12.92
N THR A 111 -6.68 3.42 12.47
CA THR A 111 -6.93 4.84 12.14
C THR A 111 -7.05 5.05 10.63
N SER A 112 -8.30 5.13 10.16
CA SER A 112 -8.68 5.27 8.75
C SER A 112 -8.30 6.63 8.16
N GLY A 113 -7.02 6.79 7.82
CA GLY A 113 -6.61 7.67 6.73
C GLY A 113 -7.08 7.05 5.42
N LEU A 114 -8.07 7.67 4.77
CA LEU A 114 -8.62 7.20 3.52
C LEU A 114 -7.53 7.22 2.42
N ILE A 115 -7.18 6.07 1.88
CA ILE A 115 -6.27 5.93 0.75
C ILE A 115 -6.97 6.49 -0.48
N ARG A 116 -6.50 7.66 -0.94
CA ARG A 116 -6.98 8.25 -2.19
C ARG A 116 -6.38 7.56 -3.39
N VAL A 117 -7.24 7.07 -4.27
CA VAL A 117 -6.90 6.44 -5.54
C VAL A 117 -7.30 7.40 -6.66
N PRO A 118 -6.34 8.03 -7.36
CA PRO A 118 -6.64 8.99 -8.41
C PRO A 118 -7.28 8.32 -9.63
N ALA A 119 -8.05 9.10 -10.39
CA ALA A 119 -8.55 8.70 -11.68
C ALA A 119 -7.44 8.16 -12.60
N GLY A 120 -7.67 7.00 -13.21
CA GLY A 120 -6.67 6.31 -14.01
C GLY A 120 -6.92 4.80 -14.09
N LEU A 121 -5.83 4.04 -14.26
CA LEU A 121 -5.89 2.58 -14.30
C LEU A 121 -5.59 1.99 -12.93
N VAL A 122 -6.53 1.24 -12.39
CA VAL A 122 -6.33 0.43 -11.18
C VAL A 122 -6.10 -1.02 -11.57
N VAL A 123 -5.01 -1.60 -11.10
CA VAL A 123 -4.64 -2.99 -11.37
C VAL A 123 -4.68 -3.78 -10.07
N LEU A 124 -5.57 -4.77 -10.00
CA LEU A 124 -5.61 -5.67 -8.84
C LEU A 124 -4.53 -6.74 -9.02
N VAL A 125 -3.72 -6.97 -8.00
CA VAL A 125 -2.60 -7.91 -8.03
C VAL A 125 -2.76 -8.91 -6.90
N GLY A 126 -3.05 -10.17 -7.22
CA GLY A 126 -3.11 -11.22 -6.21
C GLY A 126 -3.58 -12.57 -6.75
N PRO A 127 -3.23 -13.69 -6.08
CA PRO A 127 -3.58 -15.03 -6.51
C PRO A 127 -5.10 -15.28 -6.49
N PRO A 128 -5.59 -16.35 -7.15
CA PRO A 128 -6.96 -16.80 -6.95
C PRO A 128 -7.27 -16.98 -5.46
N ALA A 129 -8.53 -16.77 -5.08
CA ALA A 129 -8.97 -16.76 -3.70
C ALA A 129 -8.44 -15.63 -2.78
N SER A 130 -7.69 -14.64 -3.28
CA SER A 130 -7.15 -13.55 -2.44
C SER A 130 -8.14 -12.46 -2.00
N GLY A 131 -9.40 -12.51 -2.45
CA GLY A 131 -10.44 -11.55 -2.06
C GLY A 131 -10.70 -10.38 -3.02
N LYS A 132 -9.99 -10.29 -4.15
CA LYS A 132 -10.14 -9.25 -5.20
C LYS A 132 -11.61 -8.95 -5.54
N THR A 133 -12.35 -9.95 -6.00
CA THR A 133 -13.76 -9.79 -6.41
C THR A 133 -14.67 -9.35 -5.27
N SER A 134 -14.45 -9.85 -4.06
CA SER A 134 -15.21 -9.42 -2.89
C SER A 134 -14.93 -7.96 -2.52
N PHE A 135 -13.68 -7.51 -2.68
CA PHE A 135 -13.29 -6.12 -2.47
C PHE A 135 -13.87 -5.20 -3.55
N VAL A 136 -13.83 -5.59 -4.82
CA VAL A 136 -14.47 -4.85 -5.93
C VAL A 136 -15.97 -4.69 -5.69
N ARG A 137 -16.67 -5.77 -5.36
CA ARG A 137 -18.10 -5.73 -5.02
C ARG A 137 -18.38 -4.78 -3.85
N ALA A 138 -17.51 -4.76 -2.84
CA ALA A 138 -17.63 -3.84 -1.72
C ALA A 138 -17.41 -2.37 -2.14
N LEU A 139 -16.49 -2.08 -3.08
CA LEU A 139 -16.31 -0.73 -3.62
C LEU A 139 -17.54 -0.25 -4.42
N ILE A 140 -18.12 -1.12 -5.25
CA ILE A 140 -19.35 -0.83 -6.01
C ILE A 140 -20.52 -0.56 -5.05
N ALA A 141 -20.72 -1.43 -4.06
CA ALA A 141 -21.77 -1.25 -3.05
C ALA A 141 -21.64 0.07 -2.27
N ARG A 142 -20.40 0.58 -2.15
CA ARG A 142 -20.08 1.87 -1.51
C ARG A 142 -20.07 3.05 -2.48
N ARG A 143 -20.43 2.84 -3.76
CA ARG A 143 -20.40 3.85 -4.83
C ARG A 143 -19.05 4.55 -4.96
N GLN A 144 -17.96 3.83 -4.70
CA GLN A 144 -16.62 4.35 -4.93
C GLN A 144 -16.18 4.14 -6.38
N ILE A 145 -16.68 3.08 -7.02
CA ILE A 145 -16.47 2.82 -8.45
C ILE A 145 -17.81 2.37 -9.05
N GLU A 146 -18.00 2.70 -10.33
CA GLU A 146 -19.11 2.17 -11.12
C GLU A 146 -18.82 0.73 -11.53
N GLU A 147 -19.86 -0.09 -11.70
CA GLU A 147 -19.72 -1.49 -12.12
C GLU A 147 -19.04 -1.59 -13.49
N GLU A 148 -19.38 -0.68 -14.42
CA GLU A 148 -18.81 -0.60 -15.76
C GLU A 148 -17.33 -0.19 -15.75
N ALA A 149 -16.81 0.30 -14.61
CA ALA A 149 -15.38 0.57 -14.46
C ALA A 149 -14.56 -0.71 -14.31
N VAL A 150 -15.18 -1.81 -13.89
CA VAL A 150 -14.51 -3.09 -13.69
C VAL A 150 -14.41 -3.83 -15.01
N VAL A 151 -13.20 -4.24 -15.36
CA VAL A 151 -12.91 -5.07 -16.53
C VAL A 151 -12.32 -6.39 -16.04
N SER A 152 -13.19 -7.38 -15.89
CA SER A 152 -12.84 -8.69 -15.35
C SER A 152 -12.57 -9.72 -16.45
N SER A 153 -11.41 -10.39 -16.40
CA SER A 153 -11.12 -11.47 -17.37
C SER A 153 -12.03 -12.68 -17.18
N ASP A 154 -12.52 -12.93 -15.96
CA ASP A 154 -13.44 -14.03 -15.68
C ASP A 154 -14.84 -13.73 -16.26
N GLU A 155 -15.32 -12.48 -16.18
CA GLU A 155 -16.58 -12.07 -16.79
C GLU A 155 -16.49 -12.08 -18.32
N ILE A 156 -15.40 -11.55 -18.89
CA ILE A 156 -15.15 -11.60 -20.34
C ILE A 156 -15.11 -13.04 -20.84
N ARG A 157 -14.47 -13.96 -20.10
CA ARG A 157 -14.47 -15.39 -20.45
C ARG A 157 -15.89 -15.95 -20.50
N ALA A 158 -16.71 -15.66 -19.49
CA ALA A 158 -18.09 -16.10 -19.44
C ALA A 158 -18.96 -15.50 -20.57
N GLU A 159 -18.73 -14.24 -20.93
CA GLU A 159 -19.43 -13.57 -22.04
C GLU A 159 -19.06 -14.17 -23.41
N LEU A 160 -17.76 -14.46 -23.63
CA LEU A 160 -17.26 -14.93 -24.93
C LEU A 160 -17.50 -16.42 -25.19
N PHE A 161 -17.47 -17.26 -24.15
CA PHE A 161 -17.48 -18.72 -24.27
C PHE A 161 -18.61 -19.40 -23.49
N GLY A 162 -19.43 -18.63 -22.76
CA GLY A 162 -20.47 -19.19 -21.91
C GLY A 162 -19.91 -20.06 -20.79
N THR A 163 -20.63 -21.12 -20.42
CA THR A 163 -20.23 -22.09 -19.39
C THR A 163 -19.54 -23.34 -19.95
N SER A 164 -19.20 -23.36 -21.26
CA SER A 164 -18.60 -24.54 -21.90
C SER A 164 -17.08 -24.57 -21.68
N PRO A 165 -16.54 -25.46 -20.82
CA PRO A 165 -15.13 -25.42 -20.44
C PRO A 165 -14.18 -25.82 -21.58
N ALA A 166 -14.68 -26.59 -22.56
CA ALA A 166 -13.86 -27.20 -23.61
C ALA A 166 -13.36 -26.18 -24.67
N GLU A 167 -14.09 -25.08 -24.90
CA GLU A 167 -13.68 -24.04 -25.86
C GLU A 167 -12.90 -22.89 -25.20
N ALA A 168 -12.99 -22.78 -23.87
CA ALA A 168 -12.40 -21.70 -23.09
C ALA A 168 -10.95 -21.96 -22.66
N ASP A 169 -10.48 -23.22 -22.72
CA ASP A 169 -9.17 -23.66 -22.19
C ASP A 169 -8.11 -23.82 -23.30
N SER A 170 -7.98 -22.78 -24.14
CA SER A 170 -6.98 -22.73 -25.20
C SER A 170 -6.23 -21.40 -25.20
N GLU A 171 -4.98 -21.41 -25.66
CA GLU A 171 -4.16 -20.19 -25.78
C GLU A 171 -4.83 -19.13 -26.68
N ALA A 172 -5.55 -19.57 -27.73
CA ALA A 172 -6.33 -18.70 -28.60
C ALA A 172 -7.53 -18.07 -27.86
N ALA A 173 -8.18 -18.81 -26.95
CA ALA A 173 -9.26 -18.27 -26.12
C ALA A 173 -8.73 -17.22 -25.13
N ASP A 174 -7.62 -17.49 -24.46
CA ASP A 174 -6.95 -16.54 -23.57
C ASP A 174 -6.51 -15.27 -24.30
N ALA A 175 -5.96 -15.39 -25.51
CA ALA A 175 -5.61 -14.25 -26.34
C ALA A 175 -6.83 -13.35 -26.63
N ARG A 176 -7.97 -13.94 -26.98
CA ARG A 176 -9.23 -13.21 -27.21
C ARG A 176 -9.74 -12.52 -25.95
N ILE A 177 -9.64 -13.17 -24.79
CA ILE A 177 -10.03 -12.59 -23.50
C ILE A 177 -9.16 -11.36 -23.19
N PHE A 178 -7.84 -11.48 -23.33
CA PHE A 178 -6.92 -10.38 -23.04
C PHE A 178 -7.03 -9.24 -24.06
N GLU A 179 -7.30 -9.55 -25.33
CA GLU A 179 -7.58 -8.54 -26.35
C GLU A 179 -8.85 -7.76 -26.01
N GLU A 180 -9.93 -8.44 -25.65
CA GLU A 180 -11.18 -7.81 -25.27
C GLU A 180 -11.06 -6.99 -23.98
N ARG A 181 -10.34 -7.50 -22.97
CA ARG A 181 -10.02 -6.76 -21.74
C ARG A 181 -9.32 -5.45 -22.06
N ASP A 182 -8.28 -5.53 -22.88
CA ASP A 182 -7.49 -4.36 -23.23
C ASP A 182 -8.29 -3.37 -24.06
N ARG A 183 -9.14 -3.84 -24.98
CA ARG A 183 -10.07 -3.01 -25.76
C ARG A 183 -11.00 -2.23 -24.83
N ARG A 184 -11.59 -2.87 -23.82
CA ARG A 184 -12.47 -2.22 -22.83
C ARG A 184 -11.71 -1.18 -21.99
N ILE A 185 -10.50 -1.51 -21.50
CA ILE A 185 -9.66 -0.57 -20.75
C ILE A 185 -9.28 0.64 -21.60
N VAL A 186 -8.84 0.41 -22.85
CA VAL A 186 -8.49 1.47 -23.80
C VAL A 186 -9.69 2.39 -24.06
N ALA A 187 -10.88 1.83 -24.29
CA ALA A 187 -12.08 2.62 -24.54
C ALA A 187 -12.43 3.53 -23.35
N ARG A 188 -12.30 3.03 -22.12
CA ARG A 188 -12.55 3.82 -20.91
C ARG A 188 -11.53 4.94 -20.72
N LEU A 189 -10.24 4.63 -20.81
CA LEU A 189 -9.18 5.63 -20.65
C LEU A 189 -9.23 6.69 -21.75
N ALA A 190 -9.56 6.32 -22.99
CA ALA A 190 -9.76 7.26 -24.10
C ALA A 190 -10.92 8.23 -23.86
N ALA A 191 -11.96 7.79 -23.13
CA ALA A 191 -13.08 8.63 -22.71
C ALA A 191 -12.79 9.45 -21.44
N GLY A 192 -11.57 9.38 -20.87
CA GLY A 192 -11.21 10.06 -19.63
C GLY A 192 -11.76 9.40 -18.37
N HIS A 193 -12.28 8.16 -18.46
CA HIS A 193 -12.82 7.43 -17.31
C HIS A 193 -11.80 6.44 -16.75
N SER A 194 -11.84 6.26 -15.42
CA SER A 194 -11.05 5.23 -14.73
C SER A 194 -11.46 3.82 -15.15
N ALA A 195 -10.52 2.88 -15.08
CA ALA A 195 -10.76 1.46 -15.30
C ALA A 195 -10.09 0.63 -14.20
N VAL A 196 -10.73 -0.46 -13.78
CA VAL A 196 -10.22 -1.44 -12.81
C VAL A 196 -9.97 -2.75 -13.55
N ALA A 197 -8.70 -3.09 -13.78
CA ALA A 197 -8.31 -4.37 -14.34
C ALA A 197 -8.40 -5.47 -13.26
N GLU A 198 -9.52 -6.18 -13.22
CA GLU A 198 -9.74 -7.30 -12.32
C GLU A 198 -9.24 -8.60 -12.96
N SER A 199 -8.07 -9.04 -12.53
CA SER A 199 -7.46 -10.34 -12.86
C SER A 199 -6.44 -10.70 -11.78
N THR A 200 -5.71 -11.80 -11.93
CA THR A 200 -4.65 -12.14 -10.98
C THR A 200 -3.46 -11.18 -11.06
N ASN A 201 -3.05 -10.80 -12.28
CA ASN A 201 -1.95 -9.85 -12.57
C ASN A 201 -0.65 -10.08 -11.78
N VAL A 202 -0.37 -11.33 -11.39
CA VAL A 202 0.79 -11.67 -10.55
C VAL A 202 2.12 -11.70 -11.34
N THR A 203 2.06 -11.84 -12.67
CA THR A 203 3.26 -11.88 -13.53
C THR A 203 3.65 -10.47 -14.01
N PRO A 204 4.97 -10.17 -14.13
CA PRO A 204 5.44 -8.91 -14.69
C PRO A 204 4.91 -8.64 -16.11
N GLN A 205 4.82 -9.69 -16.95
CA GLN A 205 4.34 -9.57 -18.33
C GLN A 205 2.87 -9.10 -18.40
N ALA A 206 2.00 -9.63 -17.53
CA ALA A 206 0.61 -9.20 -17.46
C ALA A 206 0.51 -7.70 -17.10
N ARG A 207 1.32 -7.25 -16.14
CA ARG A 207 1.34 -5.84 -15.69
C ARG A 207 1.98 -4.91 -16.71
N ALA A 208 3.07 -5.32 -17.36
CA ALA A 208 3.76 -4.51 -18.37
C ALA A 208 2.83 -4.09 -19.50
N ARG A 209 1.95 -5.00 -19.95
CA ARG A 209 0.94 -4.73 -20.97
C ARG A 209 -0.09 -3.67 -20.51
N LEU A 210 -0.61 -3.81 -19.28
CA LEU A 210 -1.55 -2.85 -18.70
C LEU A 210 -0.91 -1.46 -18.47
N ILE A 211 0.33 -1.43 -17.98
CA ILE A 211 1.12 -0.20 -17.80
C ILE A 211 1.34 0.49 -19.15
N ALA A 212 1.67 -0.26 -20.20
CA ALA A 212 1.85 0.30 -21.54
C ALA A 212 0.57 0.95 -22.07
N ILE A 213 -0.60 0.35 -21.81
CA ILE A 213 -1.90 0.95 -22.14
C ILE A 213 -2.10 2.26 -21.39
N ALA A 214 -1.97 2.26 -20.06
CA ALA A 214 -2.15 3.48 -19.25
C ALA A 214 -1.22 4.63 -19.67
N ARG A 215 0.06 4.32 -19.98
CA ARG A 215 1.04 5.30 -20.46
C ARG A 215 0.61 6.00 -21.74
N ARG A 216 -0.06 5.31 -22.68
CA ARG A 216 -0.56 5.93 -23.93
C ARG A 216 -1.59 7.03 -23.69
N PHE A 217 -2.27 6.99 -22.55
CA PHE A 217 -3.28 7.97 -22.16
C PHE A 217 -2.81 8.92 -21.05
N ASN A 218 -1.53 8.87 -20.67
CA ASN A 218 -0.99 9.58 -19.51
C ASN A 218 -1.77 9.31 -18.21
N ALA A 219 -2.39 8.13 -18.09
CA ALA A 219 -3.17 7.76 -16.93
C ALA A 219 -2.23 7.21 -15.83
N PRO A 220 -2.37 7.63 -14.56
CA PRO A 220 -1.64 7.03 -13.46
C PRO A 220 -2.05 5.57 -13.27
N VAL A 221 -1.11 4.74 -12.83
CA VAL A 221 -1.36 3.32 -12.54
C VAL A 221 -1.31 3.11 -11.04
N THR A 222 -2.45 2.74 -10.45
CA THR A 222 -2.53 2.34 -9.04
C THR A 222 -2.61 0.82 -8.93
N MET A 223 -1.66 0.19 -8.24
CA MET A 223 -1.67 -1.25 -8.01
C MET A 223 -2.17 -1.59 -6.60
N LEU A 224 -3.21 -2.41 -6.52
CA LEU A 224 -3.79 -2.89 -5.27
C LEU A 224 -3.38 -4.35 -5.05
N ARG A 225 -2.52 -4.60 -4.07
CA ARG A 225 -1.97 -5.91 -3.75
C ARG A 225 -2.85 -6.66 -2.75
N PHE A 226 -3.10 -7.94 -3.02
CA PHE A 226 -3.83 -8.86 -2.15
C PHE A 226 -2.92 -10.02 -1.80
N ASP A 227 -2.21 -9.90 -0.68
CA ASP A 227 -1.11 -10.80 -0.28
C ASP A 227 -1.40 -11.59 1.02
N PRO A 228 -2.48 -12.40 1.08
CA PRO A 228 -2.74 -13.26 2.22
C PRO A 228 -1.78 -14.46 2.26
N ASP A 229 -1.68 -15.12 3.41
CA ASP A 229 -0.89 -16.34 3.54
C ASP A 229 -1.44 -17.46 2.63
N VAL A 230 -0.55 -18.34 2.15
CA VAL A 230 -0.94 -19.48 1.30
C VAL A 230 -1.97 -20.37 1.99
N THR A 231 -1.89 -20.51 3.31
CA THR A 231 -2.86 -21.28 4.11
C THR A 231 -4.26 -20.68 4.01
N ASP A 232 -4.36 -19.35 4.16
CA ASP A 232 -5.64 -18.63 4.06
C ASP A 232 -6.22 -18.71 2.65
N LEU A 233 -5.37 -18.62 1.62
CA LEU A 233 -5.80 -18.76 0.22
C LEU A 233 -6.42 -20.12 -0.06
N LEU A 234 -5.81 -21.18 0.44
CA LEU A 234 -6.29 -22.55 0.24
C LEU A 234 -7.58 -22.81 1.00
N GLN A 235 -7.68 -22.33 2.23
CA GLN A 235 -8.92 -22.41 3.00
C GLN A 235 -10.06 -21.66 2.29
N GLN A 236 -9.79 -20.46 1.80
CA GLN A 236 -10.77 -19.68 1.04
C GLN A 236 -11.14 -20.33 -0.30
N HIS A 237 -10.18 -20.93 -0.99
CA HIS A 237 -10.41 -21.64 -2.24
C HIS A 237 -11.30 -22.87 -2.03
N ALA A 238 -11.01 -23.69 -1.00
CA ALA A 238 -11.82 -24.85 -0.65
C ALA A 238 -13.29 -24.47 -0.34
N GLY A 239 -13.51 -23.33 0.32
CA GLY A 239 -14.86 -22.83 0.61
C GLY A 239 -15.64 -22.28 -0.61
N ARG A 240 -14.98 -22.04 -1.75
CA ARG A 240 -15.62 -21.48 -2.96
C ARG A 240 -16.25 -22.53 -3.88
N GLY A 241 -15.81 -23.78 -3.81
CA GLY A 241 -16.31 -24.85 -4.68
C GLY A 241 -16.05 -24.64 -6.19
N ARG A 242 -15.10 -23.76 -6.57
CA ARG A 242 -14.66 -23.58 -7.96
C ARG A 242 -13.83 -24.78 -8.41
N THR A 243 -14.11 -25.31 -9.60
CA THR A 243 -13.43 -26.48 -10.18
C THR A 243 -12.41 -26.12 -11.28
N ASP A 244 -12.41 -24.87 -11.73
CA ASP A 244 -11.58 -24.37 -12.83
C ASP A 244 -10.17 -23.94 -12.41
N VAL A 245 -9.92 -23.83 -11.10
CA VAL A 245 -8.59 -23.54 -10.53
C VAL A 245 -8.31 -24.58 -9.46
N THR A 246 -7.14 -25.21 -9.47
CA THR A 246 -6.77 -26.20 -8.46
C THR A 246 -6.03 -25.57 -7.28
N ALA A 247 -5.95 -26.29 -6.15
CA ALA A 247 -5.11 -25.90 -5.02
C ALA A 247 -3.61 -25.75 -5.40
N THR A 248 -3.13 -26.55 -6.37
CA THR A 248 -1.77 -26.44 -6.91
C THR A 248 -1.59 -25.13 -7.64
N ASP A 249 -2.56 -24.71 -8.45
CA ASP A 249 -2.54 -23.43 -9.16
C ASP A 249 -2.52 -22.28 -8.16
N VAL A 250 -3.37 -22.30 -7.14
CA VAL A 250 -3.38 -21.28 -6.08
C VAL A 250 -1.98 -21.09 -5.46
N ARG A 251 -1.29 -22.19 -5.14
CA ARG A 251 0.10 -22.15 -4.63
C ARG A 251 1.07 -21.58 -5.66
N ALA A 252 0.95 -21.96 -6.93
CA ALA A 252 1.80 -21.47 -8.00
C ALA A 252 1.63 -19.95 -8.18
N TYR A 253 0.40 -19.45 -8.24
CA TYR A 253 0.09 -18.03 -8.31
C TYR A 253 0.63 -17.25 -7.11
N ALA A 254 0.49 -17.78 -5.89
CA ALA A 254 1.04 -17.16 -4.68
C ALA A 254 2.58 -17.09 -4.73
N ALA A 255 3.25 -18.15 -5.19
CA ALA A 255 4.70 -18.19 -5.35
C ALA A 255 5.21 -17.23 -6.45
N ILE A 256 4.45 -17.02 -7.52
CA ILE A 256 4.75 -16.02 -8.54
C ILE A 256 4.62 -14.61 -7.95
N MET A 257 3.53 -14.34 -7.22
CA MET A 257 3.32 -13.05 -6.57
C MET A 257 4.44 -12.74 -5.58
N ALA A 258 4.81 -13.67 -4.70
CA ALA A 258 5.88 -13.48 -3.72
C ALA A 258 7.23 -13.15 -4.38
N ARG A 259 7.50 -13.70 -5.57
CA ARG A 259 8.73 -13.46 -6.33
C ARG A 259 8.74 -12.16 -7.11
N HIS A 260 7.57 -11.69 -7.55
CA HIS A 260 7.48 -10.67 -8.60
C HIS A 260 6.58 -9.47 -8.29
N ALA A 261 5.92 -9.42 -7.14
CA ALA A 261 4.96 -8.37 -6.81
C ALA A 261 5.29 -7.64 -5.49
N ALA A 262 6.57 -7.61 -5.10
CA ALA A 262 7.02 -6.75 -4.01
C ALA A 262 6.81 -5.26 -4.38
N THR A 263 6.49 -4.42 -3.40
CA THR A 263 6.15 -3.00 -3.60
C THR A 263 7.17 -2.26 -4.47
N ASP A 264 8.47 -2.41 -4.19
CA ASP A 264 9.52 -1.70 -4.93
C ASP A 264 9.65 -2.17 -6.38
N GLN A 265 9.39 -3.46 -6.64
CA GLN A 265 9.33 -3.98 -7.99
C GLN A 265 8.12 -3.43 -8.75
N LEU A 266 6.94 -3.39 -8.14
CA LEU A 266 5.76 -2.82 -8.78
C LEU A 266 5.93 -1.33 -9.12
N ARG A 267 6.61 -0.58 -8.24
CA ARG A 267 7.00 0.81 -8.50
C ARG A 267 7.99 0.93 -9.67
N SER A 268 9.02 0.09 -9.71
CA SER A 268 10.01 0.12 -10.79
C SER A 268 9.44 -0.28 -12.15
N GLU A 269 8.39 -1.10 -12.19
CA GLU A 269 7.65 -1.44 -13.41
C GLU A 269 6.85 -0.25 -13.97
N GLY A 270 6.46 0.70 -13.10
CA GLY A 270 5.75 1.93 -13.49
C GLY A 270 4.44 2.17 -12.75
N ALA A 271 4.19 1.51 -11.62
CA ALA A 271 3.09 1.89 -10.75
C ALA A 271 3.32 3.29 -10.17
N THR A 272 2.35 4.19 -10.35
CA THR A 272 2.32 5.51 -9.71
C THR A 272 2.11 5.37 -8.21
N ALA A 273 1.26 4.44 -7.80
CA ALA A 273 1.01 4.11 -6.41
C ALA A 273 0.82 2.60 -6.22
N VAL A 274 1.19 2.10 -5.05
CA VAL A 274 1.05 0.69 -4.68
C VAL A 274 0.50 0.63 -3.26
N HIS A 275 -0.58 -0.11 -3.06
CA HIS A 275 -1.22 -0.26 -1.76
C HIS A 275 -1.54 -1.73 -1.49
N ASP A 276 -1.23 -2.20 -0.29
CA ASP A 276 -1.72 -3.49 0.18
C ASP A 276 -3.18 -3.33 0.65
N VAL A 277 -4.05 -4.21 0.15
CA VAL A 277 -5.45 -4.26 0.56
C VAL A 277 -5.56 -5.17 1.78
N PRO A 278 -6.07 -4.66 2.91
CA PRO A 278 -6.19 -5.47 4.11
C PRO A 278 -7.13 -6.66 3.91
N GLY A 279 -6.79 -7.79 4.51
CA GLY A 279 -7.53 -9.04 4.38
C GLY A 279 -7.84 -9.70 5.73
N ARG A 280 -8.37 -10.93 5.65
CA ARG A 280 -8.80 -11.70 6.82
C ARG A 280 -7.71 -11.94 7.86
N ARG A 281 -6.44 -12.07 7.44
CA ARG A 281 -5.30 -12.19 8.36
C ARG A 281 -5.17 -10.99 9.32
N GLN A 282 -5.59 -9.81 8.87
CA GLN A 282 -5.64 -8.59 9.69
C GLN A 282 -7.03 -8.36 10.29
N GLY A 283 -7.85 -9.41 10.41
CA GLY A 283 -9.22 -9.34 10.93
C GLY A 283 -10.16 -8.45 10.10
N THR A 284 -9.79 -8.09 8.88
CA THR A 284 -10.50 -7.10 8.08
C THR A 284 -11.35 -7.78 7.01
N THR A 285 -12.64 -7.46 6.99
CA THR A 285 -13.59 -7.89 5.95
C THR A 285 -13.38 -7.10 4.65
N PRO A 286 -13.84 -7.61 3.48
CA PRO A 286 -13.77 -6.84 2.24
C PRO A 286 -14.45 -5.47 2.31
N ALA A 287 -15.53 -5.34 3.08
CA ALA A 287 -16.24 -4.07 3.28
C ALA A 287 -15.43 -3.07 4.10
N GLU A 288 -14.80 -3.53 5.19
CA GLU A 288 -13.91 -2.70 6.01
C GLU A 288 -12.63 -2.34 5.25
N ALA A 289 -12.09 -3.25 4.44
CA ALA A 289 -10.97 -2.97 3.56
C ALA A 289 -11.35 -1.90 2.52
N ALA A 290 -12.48 -2.06 1.83
CA ALA A 290 -12.99 -1.08 0.86
C ALA A 290 -13.27 0.28 1.50
N ALA A 291 -13.67 0.32 2.78
CA ALA A 291 -13.87 1.57 3.51
C ALA A 291 -12.59 2.39 3.70
N ARG A 292 -11.41 1.78 3.55
CA ARG A 292 -10.11 2.47 3.61
C ARG A 292 -9.71 3.12 2.29
N PHE A 293 -10.42 2.89 1.19
CA PHE A 293 -10.08 3.44 -0.13
C PHE A 293 -11.15 4.42 -0.60
N SER A 294 -10.70 5.52 -1.22
CA SER A 294 -11.57 6.46 -1.93
C SER A 294 -11.04 6.75 -3.30
N PHE A 295 -11.88 6.51 -4.29
CA PHE A 295 -11.58 6.71 -5.70
C PHE A 295 -12.10 8.09 -6.09
N VAL A 296 -11.22 8.92 -6.66
CA VAL A 296 -11.50 10.31 -7.02
C VAL A 296 -11.44 10.53 -8.52
#